data_AF-A0A6L7VX43-F1
#
_entry.id   AF-A0A6L7VX43-F1
#
_cell.length_a   1.000
_cell.length_b   1.000
_cell.length_c   1.000
_cell.angle_alpha   90.00
_cell.angle_beta   90.00
_cell.angle_gamma   90.00
#
_symmetry.space_group_name_H-M   'P 1'
#
loop_
_entity.id
_entity.type
_entity.pdbx_description
1 polymer ?
#
loop_
_entity_poly.entity_id
_entity_poly.type
_entity_poly.pdbx_seq_one_letter_code
_entity_poly.pdbx_strand_id
1 'polypeptide(L)'
;MFTKTNRLDRKEIYLDSLIKNLKLWRNLPAYQLERRVDVLFSLVLPEIFERMFSEGRNDLLEILPEFPLHKGLVLNENDESYNRSVKVDFAVFYKDPNRIFLVELKTDNHSINDAQLKNLKAAAAIEPTTLLKGVIKCARHSDSPRKYAHLIYYLNELGCFENFHHVKRMNLDQEGCRLRDKFEKIQISQDWTNADIQFKIIYPGGASKIAETARKIELVKALPEETRASFCDVIRALGEHPLANFLQTLSEFEPGRETPWSLESK
;
A
#
# COMPACT_ATOMS: atom_id res chain seq x y z
N MET A 1 32.59 -9.46 -30.76
CA MET A 1 32.71 -9.74 -29.31
C MET A 1 32.21 -8.51 -28.57
N PHE A 2 30.90 -8.41 -28.33
CA PHE A 2 30.33 -7.29 -27.57
C PHE A 2 30.51 -7.60 -26.09
N THR A 3 31.35 -6.80 -25.42
CA THR A 3 31.62 -6.93 -24.00
C THR A 3 30.35 -6.69 -23.19
N LYS A 4 30.15 -7.50 -22.15
CA LYS A 4 29.00 -7.49 -21.21
C LYS A 4 28.85 -6.19 -20.41
N THR A 5 29.54 -5.11 -20.77
CA THR A 5 29.73 -3.90 -19.96
C THR A 5 28.66 -2.81 -20.14
N ASN A 6 27.41 -3.11 -20.50
CA ASN A 6 26.51 -2.02 -20.91
C ASN A 6 25.01 -2.18 -20.56
N ARG A 7 24.69 -3.00 -19.55
CA ARG A 7 23.28 -3.24 -19.14
C ARG A 7 22.97 -2.88 -17.69
N LEU A 8 23.94 -2.96 -16.79
CA LEU A 8 23.80 -2.50 -15.39
C LEU A 8 23.86 -0.97 -15.32
N ASP A 9 24.87 -0.38 -15.99
CA ASP A 9 25.08 1.06 -16.15
C ASP A 9 23.83 1.83 -16.63
N ARG A 10 23.05 1.25 -17.55
CA ARG A 10 21.80 1.87 -18.03
C ARG A 10 20.69 1.88 -16.98
N LYS A 11 20.59 0.86 -16.13
CA LYS A 11 19.55 0.81 -15.09
C LYS A 11 19.77 1.89 -14.04
N GLU A 12 21.03 2.10 -13.66
CA GLU A 12 21.45 3.17 -12.75
C GLU A 12 21.10 4.55 -13.33
N ILE A 13 21.44 4.80 -14.60
CA ILE A 13 21.11 6.05 -15.29
C ILE A 13 19.59 6.34 -15.26
N TYR A 14 18.73 5.32 -15.46
CA TYR A 14 17.28 5.51 -15.43
C TYR A 14 16.73 5.76 -14.02
N LEU A 15 17.25 5.07 -13.00
CA LEU A 15 16.84 5.26 -11.62
C LEU A 15 17.28 6.64 -11.11
N ASP A 16 18.51 7.06 -11.38
CA ASP A 16 19.03 8.37 -11.01
C ASP A 16 18.27 9.50 -11.71
N SER A 17 17.89 9.30 -12.98
CA SER A 17 17.06 10.25 -13.71
C SER A 17 15.65 10.33 -13.13
N LEU A 18 15.03 9.20 -12.78
CA LEU A 18 13.74 9.17 -12.10
C LEU A 18 13.81 9.96 -10.78
N ILE A 19 14.82 9.70 -9.97
CA ILE A 19 15.06 10.39 -8.70
C ILE A 19 15.22 11.89 -8.91
N LYS A 20 16.07 12.30 -9.83
CA LYS A 20 16.28 13.71 -10.19
C LYS A 20 14.97 14.39 -10.60
N ASN A 21 14.15 13.70 -11.38
CA ASN A 21 12.84 14.21 -11.79
C ASN A 21 11.89 14.33 -10.59
N LEU A 22 11.82 13.32 -9.70
CA LEU A 22 11.02 13.41 -8.47
C LEU A 22 11.41 14.63 -7.62
N LYS A 23 12.72 14.92 -7.48
CA LYS A 23 13.23 16.12 -6.77
C LYS A 23 12.75 17.42 -7.39
N LEU A 24 12.88 17.52 -8.70
CA LEU A 24 12.57 18.76 -9.42
C LEU A 24 11.05 18.97 -9.45
N TRP A 25 10.32 17.92 -9.83
CA TRP A 25 8.90 17.99 -10.14
C TRP A 25 8.04 18.18 -8.90
N ARG A 26 8.47 17.75 -7.71
CA ARG A 26 7.73 18.02 -6.46
C ARG A 26 7.45 19.51 -6.21
N ASN A 27 8.28 20.40 -6.76
CA ASN A 27 8.14 21.84 -6.59
C ASN A 27 7.24 22.46 -7.68
N LEU A 28 6.68 21.65 -8.58
CA LEU A 28 5.76 22.10 -9.62
C LEU A 28 4.31 22.13 -9.10
N PRO A 29 3.53 23.19 -9.38
CA PRO A 29 2.22 23.42 -8.73
C PRO A 29 1.18 22.30 -8.85
N ALA A 30 1.21 21.52 -9.94
CA ALA A 30 0.23 20.47 -10.22
C ALA A 30 0.79 19.05 -10.01
N TYR A 31 2.07 18.93 -9.65
CA TYR A 31 2.70 17.62 -9.51
C TYR A 31 2.36 17.01 -8.14
N GLN A 32 1.89 15.78 -8.15
CA GLN A 32 1.49 15.05 -6.94
C GLN A 32 2.55 14.00 -6.63
N LEU A 33 3.52 14.37 -5.81
CA LEU A 33 4.67 13.50 -5.52
C LEU A 33 4.23 12.22 -4.81
N GLU A 34 3.31 12.32 -3.86
CA GLU A 34 2.72 11.20 -3.09
C GLU A 34 2.18 10.13 -4.04
N ARG A 35 1.53 10.60 -5.11
CA ARG A 35 1.06 9.92 -6.34
C ARG A 35 2.01 8.94 -7.04
N ARG A 36 3.30 9.11 -6.79
CA ARG A 36 4.39 8.60 -7.64
C ARG A 36 5.41 7.83 -6.83
N VAL A 37 5.45 8.08 -5.53
CA VAL A 37 6.32 7.44 -4.55
C VAL A 37 5.58 6.32 -3.80
N ASP A 38 4.26 6.24 -3.91
CA ASP A 38 3.42 5.13 -3.45
C ASP A 38 3.94 3.74 -3.89
N VAL A 39 4.33 3.60 -5.16
CA VAL A 39 4.94 2.37 -5.68
C VAL A 39 6.25 2.04 -4.98
N LEU A 40 7.04 3.04 -4.58
CA LEU A 40 8.28 2.82 -3.85
C LEU A 40 8.01 2.37 -2.41
N PHE A 41 6.91 2.83 -1.81
CA PHE A 41 6.51 2.35 -0.49
C PHE A 41 6.14 0.88 -0.48
N SER A 42 5.53 0.35 -1.55
CA SER A 42 5.24 -1.09 -1.63
C SER A 42 6.49 -1.97 -1.47
N LEU A 43 7.68 -1.46 -1.82
CA LEU A 43 8.95 -2.19 -1.71
C LEU A 43 9.45 -2.29 -0.26
N VAL A 44 9.16 -1.28 0.56
CA VAL A 44 9.66 -1.20 1.95
C VAL A 44 8.59 -1.56 2.97
N LEU A 45 7.31 -1.42 2.65
CA LEU A 45 6.17 -1.71 3.52
C LEU A 45 6.27 -3.08 4.23
N PRO A 46 6.70 -4.19 3.59
CA PRO A 46 6.87 -5.45 4.30
C PRO A 46 7.78 -5.35 5.53
N GLU A 47 8.87 -4.62 5.41
CA GLU A 47 9.85 -4.44 6.48
C GLU A 47 9.38 -3.44 7.52
N ILE A 48 8.64 -2.41 7.10
CA ILE A 48 7.94 -1.50 8.03
C ILE A 48 7.07 -2.33 8.95
N PHE A 49 6.26 -3.20 8.35
CA PHE A 49 5.31 -3.99 9.09
C PHE A 49 5.97 -5.00 10.01
N GLU A 50 7.00 -5.67 9.50
CA GLU A 50 7.76 -6.64 10.29
C GLU A 50 8.32 -6.02 11.56
N ARG A 51 8.82 -4.81 11.41
CA ARG A 51 9.44 -4.04 12.48
C ARG A 51 8.43 -3.41 13.42
N MET A 52 7.41 -2.72 12.89
CA MET A 52 6.48 -1.94 13.70
C MET A 52 5.44 -2.79 14.42
N PHE A 53 5.04 -3.91 13.85
CA PHE A 53 3.95 -4.72 14.37
C PHE A 53 4.41 -6.06 14.94
N SER A 54 5.72 -6.34 14.89
CA SER A 54 6.28 -7.66 15.24
C SER A 54 5.62 -8.81 14.47
N GLU A 55 5.03 -8.52 13.31
CA GLU A 55 4.45 -9.51 12.42
C GLU A 55 5.58 -10.08 11.56
N GLY A 56 5.61 -11.38 11.27
CA GLY A 56 6.65 -11.92 10.42
C GLY A 56 6.51 -11.40 8.98
N ARG A 57 7.61 -11.00 8.33
CA ARG A 57 7.60 -10.77 6.86
C ARG A 57 7.08 -11.99 6.09
N ASN A 58 7.28 -13.19 6.64
CA ASN A 58 6.83 -14.45 6.05
C ASN A 58 5.31 -14.64 6.10
N ASP A 59 4.61 -13.90 6.98
CA ASP A 59 3.17 -13.98 7.16
C ASP A 59 2.42 -12.95 6.33
N LEU A 60 3.15 -11.97 5.76
CA LEU A 60 2.64 -11.01 4.82
C LEU A 60 2.32 -11.69 3.49
N LEU A 61 1.06 -11.65 3.09
CA LEU A 61 0.61 -12.22 1.83
C LEU A 61 0.72 -11.24 0.67
N GLU A 62 0.23 -10.02 0.85
CA GLU A 62 0.15 -9.03 -0.25
C GLU A 62 -0.07 -7.61 0.26
N ILE A 63 0.39 -6.64 -0.54
CA ILE A 63 0.17 -5.20 -0.33
C ILE A 63 -0.59 -4.65 -1.54
N LEU A 64 -1.83 -4.22 -1.31
CA LEU A 64 -2.70 -3.69 -2.36
C LEU A 64 -2.78 -2.16 -2.25
N PRO A 65 -2.20 -1.40 -3.20
CA PRO A 65 -2.27 0.05 -3.19
C PRO A 65 -3.66 0.56 -3.59
N GLU A 66 -4.01 1.77 -3.13
CA GLU A 66 -5.26 2.46 -3.43
C GLU A 66 -6.52 1.59 -3.17
N PHE A 67 -6.53 0.85 -2.07
CA PHE A 67 -7.56 -0.15 -1.80
C PHE A 67 -8.95 0.50 -1.60
N PRO A 68 -9.99 0.07 -2.34
CA PRO A 68 -11.29 0.73 -2.32
C PRO A 68 -12.13 0.29 -1.11
N LEU A 69 -12.75 1.26 -0.44
CA LEU A 69 -13.69 1.09 0.65
C LEU A 69 -15.07 1.60 0.23
N HIS A 70 -16.08 0.74 0.21
CA HIS A 70 -17.44 1.11 -0.21
C HIS A 70 -18.13 1.98 0.84
N LYS A 71 -18.45 3.24 0.52
CA LYS A 71 -18.99 4.20 1.50
C LYS A 71 -20.28 3.72 2.18
N GLY A 72 -21.26 3.26 1.42
CA GLY A 72 -22.54 2.81 1.98
C GLY A 72 -22.47 1.52 2.81
N LEU A 73 -21.34 0.80 2.80
CA LEU A 73 -21.16 -0.41 3.63
C LEU A 73 -20.14 -0.18 4.77
N VAL A 74 -19.20 0.73 4.57
CA VAL A 74 -18.08 0.97 5.47
C VAL A 74 -18.35 2.16 6.40
N LEU A 75 -19.10 3.17 5.96
CA LEU A 75 -19.22 4.45 6.65
C LEU A 75 -20.56 4.67 7.38
N ASN A 76 -21.43 3.65 7.44
CA ASN A 76 -22.79 3.76 7.98
C ASN A 76 -23.56 4.96 7.42
N GLU A 77 -23.26 5.35 6.18
CA GLU A 77 -24.20 6.15 5.40
C GLU A 77 -25.34 5.18 5.09
N ASN A 78 -26.49 5.32 5.78
CA ASN A 78 -27.67 4.41 5.77
C ASN A 78 -28.34 4.26 4.38
N ASP A 79 -27.59 4.46 3.32
CA ASP A 79 -28.00 4.36 1.95
C ASP A 79 -27.03 3.44 1.20
N GLU A 80 -27.36 2.15 1.17
CA GLU A 80 -26.64 1.17 0.37
C GLU A 80 -26.68 1.48 -1.14
N SER A 81 -27.56 2.38 -1.59
CA SER A 81 -27.58 2.86 -2.98
C SER A 81 -26.44 3.84 -3.28
N TYR A 82 -25.72 4.29 -2.25
CA TYR A 82 -24.54 5.13 -2.38
C TYR A 82 -23.33 4.32 -2.87
N ASN A 83 -23.30 4.08 -4.18
CA ASN A 83 -22.28 3.34 -4.91
C ASN A 83 -20.97 4.14 -5.11
N ARG A 84 -20.49 4.79 -4.06
CA ARG A 84 -19.21 5.51 -4.08
C ARG A 84 -18.19 4.79 -3.19
N SER A 85 -16.94 4.85 -3.59
CA SER A 85 -15.81 4.36 -2.80
C SER A 85 -14.95 5.51 -2.30
N VAL A 86 -14.43 5.38 -1.09
CA VAL A 86 -13.16 6.04 -0.73
C VAL A 86 -12.02 5.06 -0.95
N LYS A 87 -10.78 5.53 -0.89
CA LYS A 87 -9.59 4.69 -0.99
C LYS A 87 -8.76 4.90 0.27
N VAL A 88 -8.14 3.82 0.73
CA VAL A 88 -7.01 3.86 1.66
C VAL A 88 -5.73 3.64 0.84
N ASP A 89 -4.61 4.23 1.25
CA ASP A 89 -3.38 4.17 0.46
C ASP A 89 -2.91 2.73 0.25
N PHE A 90 -2.99 1.88 1.29
CA PHE A 90 -2.71 0.46 1.16
C PHE A 90 -3.66 -0.41 1.99
N ALA A 91 -3.97 -1.61 1.51
CA ALA A 91 -4.47 -2.71 2.32
C ALA A 91 -3.41 -3.82 2.35
N VAL A 92 -3.06 -4.26 3.55
CA VAL A 92 -1.99 -5.22 3.79
C VAL A 92 -2.60 -6.48 4.40
N PHE A 93 -2.44 -7.61 3.72
CA PHE A 93 -3.09 -8.88 4.07
C PHE A 93 -2.08 -9.82 4.71
N TYR A 94 -2.43 -10.38 5.87
CA TYR A 94 -1.64 -11.35 6.63
C TYR A 94 -2.35 -12.69 6.71
N LYS A 95 -1.58 -13.77 6.79
CA LYS A 95 -2.09 -15.16 6.82
C LYS A 95 -2.33 -15.73 8.21
N ASP A 96 -1.48 -15.41 9.18
CA ASP A 96 -1.52 -16.08 10.49
C ASP A 96 -1.33 -15.11 11.68
N PRO A 97 -2.41 -14.79 12.41
CA PRO A 97 -3.80 -15.03 12.02
C PRO A 97 -4.17 -14.18 10.80
N ASN A 98 -5.30 -14.48 10.15
CA ASN A 98 -5.79 -13.62 9.06
C ASN A 98 -6.05 -12.21 9.58
N ARG A 99 -5.32 -11.23 9.04
CA ARG A 99 -5.51 -9.81 9.38
C ARG A 99 -5.44 -8.94 8.13
N ILE A 100 -6.17 -7.83 8.18
CA ILE A 100 -6.17 -6.80 7.14
C ILE A 100 -5.79 -5.49 7.81
N PHE A 101 -4.66 -4.92 7.43
CA PHE A 101 -4.28 -3.57 7.85
C PHE A 101 -4.63 -2.56 6.77
N LEU A 102 -5.48 -1.59 7.10
CA LEU A 102 -5.79 -0.43 6.28
C LEU A 102 -4.81 0.69 6.61
N VAL A 103 -3.90 1.00 5.69
CA VAL A 103 -2.76 1.88 5.93
C VAL A 103 -2.94 3.19 5.19
N GLU A 104 -2.96 4.29 5.93
CA GLU A 104 -2.87 5.63 5.38
C GLU A 104 -1.44 6.16 5.59
N LEU A 105 -0.83 6.66 4.52
CA LEU A 105 0.46 7.31 4.57
C LEU A 105 0.27 8.81 4.63
N LYS A 106 0.84 9.44 5.65
CA LYS A 106 0.84 10.89 5.77
C LYS A 106 2.24 11.41 5.71
N THR A 107 2.42 12.51 5.00
CA THR A 107 3.69 13.24 5.04
C THR A 107 3.81 14.02 6.34
N ASP A 108 2.74 14.54 6.91
CA ASP A 108 2.84 15.46 8.04
C ASP A 108 1.75 15.18 9.07
N ASN A 109 2.09 15.33 10.35
CA ASN A 109 1.18 15.07 11.47
C ASN A 109 -0.06 15.97 11.46
N HIS A 110 -0.01 17.10 10.75
CA HIS A 110 -1.12 18.06 10.64
C HIS A 110 -2.11 17.73 9.50
N SER A 111 -1.87 16.69 8.69
CA SER A 111 -2.61 16.41 7.45
C SER A 111 -3.67 15.30 7.57
N ILE A 112 -4.08 14.96 8.79
CA ILE A 112 -5.26 14.09 8.98
C ILE A 112 -6.47 14.95 9.24
N ASN A 113 -7.40 14.88 8.30
CA ASN A 113 -8.74 15.39 8.51
C ASN A 113 -9.53 14.40 9.38
N ASP A 114 -10.26 14.89 10.38
CA ASP A 114 -11.17 14.12 11.23
C ASP A 114 -12.11 13.21 10.44
N ALA A 115 -12.58 13.66 9.27
CA ALA A 115 -13.42 12.87 8.38
C ALA A 115 -12.71 11.62 7.85
N GLN A 116 -11.42 11.71 7.51
CA GLN A 116 -10.63 10.56 7.07
C GLN A 116 -10.39 9.58 8.22
N LEU A 117 -10.04 10.10 9.40
CA LEU A 117 -9.85 9.28 10.59
C LEU A 117 -11.14 8.55 10.99
N LYS A 118 -12.28 9.25 10.94
CA LYS A 118 -13.60 8.66 11.17
C LYS A 118 -13.86 7.51 10.18
N ASN A 119 -13.53 7.70 8.91
CA ASN A 119 -13.75 6.68 7.88
C ASN A 119 -12.87 5.43 8.10
N LEU A 120 -11.60 5.61 8.44
CA LEU A 120 -10.69 4.50 8.71
C LEU A 120 -11.11 3.72 9.97
N LYS A 121 -11.55 4.42 11.02
CA LYS A 121 -12.10 3.79 12.23
C LYS A 121 -13.36 2.99 11.92
N ALA A 122 -14.28 3.56 11.14
CA ALA A 122 -15.48 2.85 10.72
C ALA A 122 -15.11 1.60 9.90
N ALA A 123 -14.11 1.71 9.02
CA ALA A 123 -13.63 0.58 8.22
C ALA A 123 -12.94 -0.52 9.00
N ALA A 124 -12.25 -0.20 10.10
CA ALA A 124 -11.67 -1.20 10.98
C ALA A 124 -12.72 -1.85 11.90
N ALA A 125 -13.85 -1.19 12.14
CA ALA A 125 -14.90 -1.70 13.01
C ALA A 125 -15.92 -2.63 12.33
N ILE A 126 -15.86 -2.79 11.00
CA ILE A 126 -16.76 -3.69 10.28
C ILE A 126 -16.21 -5.11 10.19
N GLU A 127 -17.10 -6.07 9.92
CA GLU A 127 -16.69 -7.44 9.63
C GLU A 127 -15.87 -7.51 8.32
N PRO A 128 -14.83 -8.37 8.24
CA PRO A 128 -14.03 -8.54 7.03
C PRO A 128 -14.86 -8.96 5.82
N THR A 129 -15.89 -9.78 6.04
CA THR A 129 -16.80 -10.16 4.95
C THR A 129 -17.55 -8.95 4.40
N THR A 130 -17.89 -7.96 5.25
CA THR A 130 -18.52 -6.71 4.83
C THR A 130 -17.54 -5.84 4.03
N LEU A 131 -16.27 -5.78 4.45
CA LEU A 131 -15.21 -5.09 3.70
C LEU A 131 -15.07 -5.67 2.28
N LEU A 132 -14.93 -7.00 2.17
CA LEU A 132 -14.77 -7.70 0.89
C LEU A 132 -16.04 -7.62 0.02
N LYS A 133 -17.25 -7.68 0.61
CA LYS A 133 -18.51 -7.40 -0.10
C LYS A 133 -18.50 -5.98 -0.67
N GLY A 134 -17.95 -5.03 0.07
CA GLY A 134 -17.75 -3.66 -0.39
C GLY A 134 -16.94 -3.59 -1.68
N VAL A 135 -15.84 -4.32 -1.77
CA VAL A 135 -15.01 -4.37 -2.98
C VAL A 135 -15.80 -4.91 -4.17
N ILE A 136 -16.58 -5.99 -3.96
CA ILE A 136 -17.44 -6.58 -5.00
C ILE A 136 -18.52 -5.59 -5.45
N LYS A 137 -19.18 -4.88 -4.51
CA LYS A 137 -20.16 -3.83 -4.85
C LYS A 137 -19.50 -2.71 -5.67
N CYS A 138 -18.33 -2.23 -5.26
CA CYS A 138 -17.59 -1.22 -6.02
C CYS A 138 -17.29 -1.71 -7.45
N ALA A 139 -16.88 -2.97 -7.61
CA ALA A 139 -16.58 -3.56 -8.91
C ALA A 139 -17.79 -3.58 -9.85
N ARG A 140 -18.98 -3.90 -9.33
CA ARG A 140 -20.24 -3.96 -10.10
C ARG A 140 -20.65 -2.60 -10.67
N HIS A 141 -20.42 -1.53 -9.90
CA HIS A 141 -20.85 -0.18 -10.27
C HIS A 141 -19.72 0.68 -10.88
N SER A 142 -18.50 0.16 -10.98
CA SER A 142 -17.36 0.90 -11.52
C SER A 142 -17.42 1.05 -13.04
N ASP A 143 -17.05 2.23 -13.53
CA ASP A 143 -16.73 2.48 -14.95
C ASP A 143 -15.38 1.88 -15.38
N SER A 144 -14.63 1.29 -14.44
CA SER A 144 -13.36 0.60 -14.67
C SER A 144 -13.41 -0.88 -14.27
N PRO A 145 -14.34 -1.69 -14.83
CA PRO A 145 -14.53 -3.08 -14.42
C PRO A 145 -13.27 -3.94 -14.59
N ARG A 146 -12.41 -3.62 -15.57
CA ARG A 146 -11.13 -4.31 -15.77
C ARG A 146 -10.17 -4.13 -14.60
N LYS A 147 -10.03 -2.91 -14.04
CA LYS A 147 -9.17 -2.65 -12.88
C LYS A 147 -9.65 -3.43 -11.66
N TYR A 148 -10.97 -3.47 -11.45
CA TYR A 148 -11.55 -4.28 -10.38
C TYR A 148 -11.41 -5.77 -10.62
N ALA A 149 -11.43 -6.25 -11.87
CA ALA A 149 -11.15 -7.65 -12.16
C ALA A 149 -9.72 -8.04 -11.75
N HIS A 150 -8.72 -7.18 -11.96
CA HIS A 150 -7.36 -7.40 -11.45
C HIS A 150 -7.33 -7.40 -9.92
N LEU A 151 -7.97 -6.44 -9.25
CA LEU A 151 -8.05 -6.42 -7.79
C LEU A 151 -8.68 -7.70 -7.23
N ILE A 152 -9.81 -8.12 -7.80
CA ILE A 152 -10.51 -9.34 -7.40
C ILE A 152 -9.65 -10.57 -7.67
N TYR A 153 -8.89 -10.60 -8.77
CA TYR A 153 -7.93 -11.67 -9.04
C TYR A 153 -6.88 -11.77 -7.92
N TYR A 154 -6.27 -10.66 -7.50
CA TYR A 154 -5.30 -10.67 -6.40
C TYR A 154 -5.94 -11.12 -5.08
N LEU A 155 -7.12 -10.59 -4.74
CA LEU A 155 -7.87 -11.03 -3.55
C LEU A 155 -8.25 -12.53 -3.61
N ASN A 156 -8.51 -13.07 -4.80
CA ASN A 156 -8.70 -14.51 -4.94
C ASN A 156 -7.41 -15.30 -4.70
N GLU A 157 -6.24 -14.82 -5.16
CA GLU A 157 -4.96 -15.48 -4.87
C GLU A 157 -4.64 -15.51 -3.38
N LEU A 158 -5.16 -14.53 -2.63
CA LEU A 158 -5.12 -14.48 -1.16
C LEU A 158 -6.11 -15.43 -0.48
N GLY A 159 -6.94 -16.15 -1.24
CA GLY A 159 -7.99 -16.99 -0.70
C GLY A 159 -9.17 -16.22 -0.12
N CYS A 160 -9.34 -14.92 -0.43
CA CYS A 160 -10.47 -14.13 0.05
C CYS A 160 -11.83 -14.57 -0.54
N PHE A 161 -11.82 -15.32 -1.64
CA PHE A 161 -13.02 -15.72 -2.37
C PHE A 161 -13.07 -17.23 -2.62
N GLU A 162 -14.27 -17.80 -2.60
CA GLU A 162 -14.51 -19.20 -2.95
C GLU A 162 -14.76 -19.34 -4.45
N ASN A 163 -14.35 -20.48 -5.01
CA ASN A 163 -14.79 -20.96 -6.34
C ASN A 163 -14.50 -20.01 -7.53
N PHE A 164 -13.58 -19.05 -7.40
CA PHE A 164 -13.32 -18.07 -8.46
C PHE A 164 -12.22 -18.51 -9.46
N HIS A 165 -12.05 -19.82 -9.66
CA HIS A 165 -11.09 -20.38 -10.62
C HIS A 165 -11.34 -19.93 -12.07
N HIS A 166 -12.55 -19.46 -12.37
CA HIS A 166 -12.93 -18.99 -13.70
C HIS A 166 -12.17 -17.74 -14.12
N VAL A 167 -11.74 -16.86 -13.20
CA VAL A 167 -11.03 -15.62 -13.55
C VAL A 167 -9.56 -15.84 -13.90
N LYS A 168 -8.91 -16.90 -13.37
CA LYS A 168 -7.57 -17.30 -13.82
C LYS A 168 -7.48 -17.58 -15.32
N ARG A 169 -8.61 -17.92 -15.95
CA ARG A 169 -8.72 -18.24 -17.37
C ARG A 169 -9.36 -17.13 -18.20
N MET A 170 -9.79 -16.04 -17.56
CA MET A 170 -10.39 -14.93 -18.28
C MET A 170 -9.29 -14.11 -18.93
N ASN A 171 -9.37 -13.99 -20.25
CA ASN A 171 -8.69 -12.91 -20.94
C ASN A 171 -9.42 -11.61 -20.57
N LEU A 172 -8.95 -10.94 -19.50
CA LEU A 172 -9.55 -9.73 -18.95
C LEU A 172 -9.68 -8.61 -20.00
N ASP A 173 -8.86 -8.64 -21.05
CA ASP A 173 -8.91 -7.69 -22.16
C ASP A 173 -10.11 -7.93 -23.09
N GLN A 174 -10.62 -9.16 -23.17
CA GLN A 174 -11.70 -9.55 -24.10
C GLN A 174 -13.10 -9.55 -23.45
N GLU A 175 -13.19 -9.52 -22.13
CA GLU A 175 -14.44 -9.79 -21.39
C GLU A 175 -15.38 -8.57 -21.22
N GLY A 176 -14.89 -7.35 -21.45
CA GLY A 176 -15.71 -6.13 -21.57
C GLY A 176 -16.77 -5.96 -20.46
N CYS A 177 -18.04 -5.76 -20.85
CA CYS A 177 -19.18 -5.55 -19.94
C CYS A 177 -19.61 -6.80 -19.16
N ARG A 178 -19.23 -8.01 -19.60
CA ARG A 178 -19.62 -9.28 -18.96
C ARG A 178 -18.94 -9.53 -17.63
N LEU A 179 -17.91 -8.73 -17.29
CA LEU A 179 -17.23 -8.79 -16.00
C LEU A 179 -18.17 -8.48 -14.83
N ARG A 180 -19.15 -7.57 -15.01
CA ARG A 180 -20.07 -7.17 -13.94
C ARG A 180 -20.95 -8.32 -13.46
N ASP A 181 -21.54 -9.07 -14.39
CA ASP A 181 -22.38 -10.24 -14.09
C ASP A 181 -21.59 -11.35 -13.37
N LYS A 182 -20.28 -11.41 -13.61
CA LYS A 182 -19.39 -12.37 -12.98
C LYS A 182 -19.06 -11.99 -11.54
N PHE A 183 -19.00 -10.70 -11.21
CA PHE A 183 -18.78 -10.24 -9.85
C PHE A 183 -19.95 -10.61 -8.91
N GLU A 184 -21.17 -10.71 -9.43
CA GLU A 184 -22.36 -11.10 -8.64
C GLU A 184 -22.29 -12.52 -8.08
N LYS A 185 -21.48 -13.37 -8.70
CA LYS A 185 -21.34 -14.79 -8.34
C LYS A 185 -20.19 -15.04 -7.37
N ILE A 186 -19.45 -14.00 -6.99
CA ILE A 186 -18.32 -14.13 -6.06
C ILE A 186 -18.87 -14.40 -4.67
N GLN A 187 -18.35 -15.46 -4.05
CA GLN A 187 -18.59 -15.79 -2.65
C GLN A 187 -17.31 -15.54 -1.85
N ILE A 188 -17.45 -15.06 -0.63
CA ILE A 188 -16.31 -14.79 0.26
C ILE A 188 -15.94 -16.09 0.98
N SER A 189 -14.63 -16.35 1.07
CA SER A 189 -14.10 -17.51 1.76
C SER A 189 -14.36 -17.47 3.25
N GLN A 190 -14.73 -18.62 3.83
CA GLN A 190 -14.86 -18.79 5.28
C GLN A 190 -13.57 -18.48 6.05
N ASP A 191 -12.41 -18.65 5.42
CA ASP A 191 -11.11 -18.39 6.05
C ASP A 191 -10.98 -16.93 6.49
N TRP A 192 -11.62 -16.02 5.75
CA TRP A 192 -11.55 -14.58 6.02
C TRP A 192 -12.70 -14.06 6.88
N THR A 193 -13.68 -14.89 7.25
CA THR A 193 -14.84 -14.46 8.04
C THR A 193 -14.44 -13.91 9.41
N ASN A 194 -13.39 -14.47 10.01
CA ASN A 194 -12.90 -14.11 11.34
C ASN A 194 -11.59 -13.29 11.31
N ALA A 195 -11.24 -12.73 10.14
CA ALA A 195 -10.04 -11.91 10.06
C ALA A 195 -10.17 -10.67 10.97
N ASP A 196 -9.05 -10.19 11.50
CA ASP A 196 -9.03 -8.91 12.22
C ASP A 196 -8.78 -7.77 11.23
N ILE A 197 -9.51 -6.66 11.37
CA ILE A 197 -9.26 -5.45 10.57
C ILE A 197 -8.72 -4.38 11.50
N GLN A 198 -7.54 -3.88 11.16
CA GLN A 198 -6.94 -2.76 11.86
C GLN A 198 -6.70 -1.63 10.87
N PHE A 199 -6.75 -0.39 11.33
CA PHE A 199 -6.21 0.72 10.57
C PHE A 199 -4.91 1.20 11.21
N LYS A 200 -3.99 1.69 10.38
CA LYS A 200 -2.72 2.28 10.81
C LYS A 200 -2.48 3.55 10.01
N ILE A 201 -2.02 4.58 10.70
CA ILE A 201 -1.53 5.79 10.05
C ILE A 201 -0.04 5.87 10.31
N ILE A 202 0.73 6.00 9.24
CA ILE A 202 2.19 6.03 9.33
C ILE A 202 2.66 7.43 8.94
N TYR A 203 3.38 8.09 9.86
CA TYR A 203 3.90 9.44 9.69
C TYR A 203 5.42 9.48 9.83
N PRO A 204 6.15 10.13 8.93
CA PRO A 204 7.56 10.40 9.12
C PRO A 204 7.84 11.11 10.44
N GLY A 205 8.72 10.56 11.29
CA GLY A 205 9.26 11.29 12.43
C GLY A 205 10.06 12.53 11.97
N GLY A 206 10.20 13.55 12.82
CA GLY A 206 10.83 14.83 12.45
C GLY A 206 12.29 14.76 11.97
N ALA A 207 12.66 15.68 11.06
CA ALA A 207 13.88 15.78 10.23
C ALA A 207 15.27 15.70 10.92
N SER A 208 15.42 15.83 12.25
CA SER A 208 16.73 16.06 12.88
C SER A 208 17.49 14.82 13.36
N LYS A 209 16.83 13.67 13.59
CA LYS A 209 17.49 12.39 13.95
C LYS A 209 17.89 11.53 12.74
N ILE A 210 17.56 12.07 11.56
CA ILE A 210 17.33 11.35 10.32
C ILE A 210 18.63 11.14 9.54
N ALA A 211 19.45 12.19 9.36
CA ALA A 211 20.71 12.14 8.60
C ALA A 211 21.79 11.18 9.15
N GLU A 212 21.79 10.89 10.46
CA GLU A 212 22.80 10.07 11.11
C GLU A 212 22.59 8.57 10.89
N THR A 213 21.35 8.16 10.57
CA THR A 213 20.93 6.77 10.70
C THR A 213 20.67 6.04 9.38
N ALA A 214 20.43 6.76 8.28
CA ALA A 214 20.45 6.18 6.93
C ALA A 214 21.78 5.45 6.61
N ARG A 215 22.86 5.75 7.35
CA ARG A 215 24.15 5.05 7.28
C ARG A 215 24.14 3.64 7.89
N LYS A 216 23.09 3.23 8.62
CA LYS A 216 23.11 2.03 9.49
C LYS A 216 22.19 0.86 9.07
N ILE A 217 21.25 1.02 8.13
CA ILE A 217 20.31 -0.05 7.72
C ILE A 217 21.03 -1.29 7.18
N GLU A 218 20.72 -2.47 7.72
CA GLU A 218 21.15 -3.76 7.16
C GLU A 218 20.50 -4.12 5.82
N LEU A 219 19.27 -3.69 5.58
CA LEU A 219 18.54 -4.10 4.40
C LEU A 219 19.01 -3.38 3.12
N VAL A 220 19.38 -2.12 3.27
CA VAL A 220 20.15 -1.41 2.25
C VAL A 220 21.56 -1.99 2.10
N LYS A 221 22.16 -2.59 3.14
CA LYS A 221 23.43 -3.35 2.98
C LYS A 221 23.25 -4.69 2.24
N ALA A 222 22.05 -5.27 2.25
CA ALA A 222 21.72 -6.51 1.51
C ALA A 222 21.36 -6.25 0.04
N LEU A 223 20.98 -5.02 -0.32
CA LEU A 223 20.89 -4.60 -1.71
C LEU A 223 22.29 -4.57 -2.34
N PRO A 224 22.43 -4.90 -3.64
CA PRO A 224 23.66 -4.63 -4.37
C PRO A 224 24.11 -3.18 -4.12
N GLU A 225 25.41 -2.97 -3.89
CA GLU A 225 25.99 -1.70 -3.45
C GLU A 225 25.54 -0.50 -4.31
N GLU A 226 25.38 -0.75 -5.61
CA GLU A 226 24.87 0.17 -6.62
C GLU A 226 23.39 0.56 -6.40
N THR A 227 22.54 -0.41 -6.10
CA THR A 227 21.10 -0.20 -5.80
C THR A 227 20.92 0.54 -4.47
N ARG A 228 21.77 0.23 -3.49
CA ARG A 228 21.86 0.96 -2.22
C ARG A 228 22.20 2.43 -2.43
N ALA A 229 23.18 2.73 -3.27
CA ALA A 229 23.59 4.11 -3.55
C ALA A 229 22.44 4.91 -4.16
N SER A 230 21.81 4.39 -5.22
CA SER A 230 20.66 5.04 -5.86
C SER A 230 19.46 5.15 -4.91
N PHE A 231 19.12 4.14 -4.10
CA PHE A 231 18.01 4.22 -3.14
C PHE A 231 18.27 5.24 -2.03
N CYS A 232 19.48 5.28 -1.47
CA CYS A 232 19.89 6.36 -0.57
C CYS A 232 19.86 7.72 -1.25
N ASP A 233 20.14 7.80 -2.56
CA ASP A 233 20.01 9.03 -3.34
C ASP A 233 18.56 9.41 -3.62
N VAL A 234 17.61 8.46 -3.72
CA VAL A 234 16.14 8.71 -3.67
C VAL A 234 15.79 9.35 -2.33
N ILE A 235 16.27 8.77 -1.22
CA ILE A 235 15.94 9.24 0.13
C ILE A 235 16.54 10.63 0.37
N ARG A 236 17.83 10.85 0.07
CA ARG A 236 18.48 12.17 0.14
C ARG A 236 17.85 13.16 -0.83
N ALA A 237 17.38 12.68 -1.97
CA ALA A 237 16.69 13.50 -2.96
C ALA A 237 15.38 14.08 -2.47
N LEU A 238 14.64 13.26 -1.75
CA LEU A 238 13.44 13.70 -1.10
C LEU A 238 13.74 14.77 -0.02
N GLY A 239 15.00 15.02 0.40
CA GLY A 239 15.39 16.20 1.17
C GLY A 239 14.59 16.38 2.47
N GLU A 240 14.22 17.60 2.87
CA GLU A 240 13.30 17.84 3.99
C GLU A 240 11.83 17.48 3.68
N HIS A 241 11.55 16.80 2.56
CA HIS A 241 10.21 16.31 2.29
C HIS A 241 9.87 15.26 3.34
N PRO A 242 8.66 15.27 3.90
CA PRO A 242 8.39 14.34 4.97
C PRO A 242 8.48 12.87 4.54
N LEU A 243 8.24 12.56 3.27
CA LEU A 243 8.55 11.24 2.68
C LEU A 243 10.02 10.78 2.83
N ALA A 244 10.98 11.70 2.75
CA ALA A 244 12.39 11.38 3.00
C ALA A 244 12.57 10.94 4.45
N ASN A 245 11.94 11.70 5.36
CA ASN A 245 11.93 11.39 6.76
C ASN A 245 11.30 10.00 7.00
N PHE A 246 10.32 9.58 6.21
CA PHE A 246 9.62 8.32 6.40
C PHE A 246 10.54 7.14 6.05
N LEU A 247 11.10 7.17 4.85
CA LEU A 247 12.01 6.13 4.38
C LEU A 247 13.28 6.07 5.23
N GLN A 248 13.67 7.21 5.80
CA GLN A 248 14.80 7.33 6.69
C GLN A 248 14.46 6.91 8.11
N THR A 249 13.27 7.15 8.67
CA THR A 249 12.89 6.65 10.00
C THR A 249 12.77 5.11 10.01
N LEU A 250 12.45 4.48 8.87
CA LEU A 250 12.47 3.01 8.72
C LEU A 250 13.89 2.44 8.77
N SER A 251 14.86 3.27 8.38
CA SER A 251 16.29 2.99 8.41
C SER A 251 16.84 2.82 9.84
N GLU A 252 16.16 3.39 10.82
CA GLU A 252 16.64 3.64 12.20
C GLU A 252 16.08 2.69 13.24
N PHE A 253 15.08 1.91 12.87
CA PHE A 253 14.33 1.12 13.82
C PHE A 253 15.08 -0.15 14.19
N GLU A 254 15.51 -0.24 15.46
CA GLU A 254 15.98 -1.47 16.11
C GLU A 254 14.81 -2.17 16.81
N PRO A 255 14.61 -3.48 16.61
CA PRO A 255 13.56 -4.23 17.32
C PRO A 255 13.69 -4.06 18.84
N GLY A 256 12.64 -3.56 19.50
CA GLY A 256 12.58 -3.40 20.96
C GLY A 256 12.96 -2.01 21.50
N ARG A 257 13.30 -1.01 20.65
CA ARG A 257 13.35 0.41 21.06
C ARG A 257 12.02 1.12 20.83
N GLU A 258 11.68 2.09 21.68
CA GLU A 258 10.56 3.00 21.43
C GLU A 258 10.70 3.65 20.05
N THR A 259 9.66 3.52 19.23
CA THR A 259 9.63 4.06 17.87
C THR A 259 9.60 5.60 17.89
N PRO A 260 10.32 6.29 17.00
CA PRO A 260 10.05 7.71 16.69
C PRO A 260 8.70 7.92 15.98
N TRP A 261 8.04 6.82 15.61
CA TRP A 261 6.69 6.76 15.07
C TRP A 261 5.66 6.85 16.20
N SER A 262 4.72 7.79 16.11
CA SER A 262 3.51 7.75 16.93
C SER A 262 2.51 6.78 16.29
N LEU A 263 2.31 5.63 16.93
CA LEU A 263 1.19 4.73 16.64
C LEU A 263 -0.05 5.26 17.37
N GLU A 264 -0.96 5.91 16.63
CA GLU A 264 -2.34 5.97 17.10
C GLU A 264 -3.05 4.66 16.70
N SER A 265 -2.85 3.62 17.50
CA SER A 265 -3.82 2.54 17.61
C SER A 265 -4.85 2.97 18.66
N LYS A 266 -6.07 3.27 18.23
CA LYS A 266 -7.22 3.41 19.13
C LYS A 266 -8.25 2.36 18.77
#